data_AF-A0A7X1GXU6-F1
#
_entry.id   AF-A0A7X1GXU6-F1
#
_cell.length_a   1.000
_cell.length_b   1.000
_cell.length_c   1.000
_cell.angle_alpha   90.00
_cell.angle_beta   90.00
_cell.angle_gamma   90.00
#
_symmetry.space_group_name_H-M   'P 1'
#
loop_
_entity.id
_entity.type
_entity.pdbx_description
1 polymer ?
#
loop_
_entity_poly.entity_id
_entity_poly.type
_entity_poly.pdbx_seq_one_letter_code
_entity_poly.pdbx_strand_id
1 'polypeptide(L)' 'MKTLPELQRRLKELEAEIAEARRRLPAHSVKPPVMHMLLDLEDEYDSVMQQIAALKNAGRS' A
#
# COMPACT_ATOMS: atom_id res chain seq x y z
N MET A 1 8.48 0.61 -15.96
CA MET A 1 8.03 1.60 -14.95
C MET A 1 6.54 1.75 -15.09
N LYS A 2 5.80 1.70 -13.96
CA LYS A 2 4.36 2.04 -13.96
C LYS A 2 4.21 3.55 -14.16
N THR A 3 3.15 3.96 -14.84
CA THR A 3 2.77 5.36 -15.01
C THR A 3 2.14 5.92 -13.74
N LEU A 4 2.06 7.25 -13.62
CA LEU A 4 1.42 7.91 -12.47
C LEU A 4 -0.05 7.45 -12.26
N PRO A 5 -0.91 7.35 -13.30
CA PRO A 5 -2.27 6.85 -13.12
C PRO A 5 -2.33 5.38 -12.64
N GLU A 6 -1.42 4.53 -13.13
CA GLU A 6 -1.35 3.12 -12.70
C GLU A 6 -0.92 3.00 -11.23
N LEU A 7 0.04 3.82 -10.79
CA LEU A 7 0.46 3.86 -9.40
C LEU A 7 -0.64 4.40 -8.48
N GLN A 8 -1.36 5.44 -8.91
CA GLN A 8 -2.51 5.96 -8.16
C GLN A 8 -3.65 4.94 -8.05
N ARG A 9 -3.90 4.16 -9.10
CA ARG A 9 -4.87 3.06 -9.05
C ARG A 9 -4.42 2.00 -8.04
N ARG A 10 -3.16 1.56 -8.11
CA ARG A 10 -2.62 0.57 -7.18
C ARG A 10 -2.66 1.06 -5.72
N LEU A 11 -2.39 2.34 -5.49
CA LEU A 11 -2.46 2.94 -4.15
C LEU A 11 -3.87 2.80 -3.55
N LYS A 12 -4.93 3.08 -4.34
CA LYS A 12 -6.32 2.91 -3.90
C LYS A 12 -6.68 1.45 -3.61
N GLU A 13 -6.18 0.52 -4.42
CA GLU A 13 -6.37 -0.91 -4.20
C GLU A 13 -5.72 -1.34 -2.87
N LEU A 14 -4.47 -0.92 -2.63
CA LEU A 14 -3.76 -1.18 -1.38
C LEU A 14 -4.47 -0.61 -0.16
N GLU A 15 -4.99 0.62 -0.23
CA GLU A 15 -5.78 1.21 0.85
C GLU A 15 -7.01 0.35 1.21
N ALA A 16 -7.70 -0.20 0.20
CA ALA A 16 -8.85 -1.08 0.40
C ALA A 16 -8.43 -2.44 1.00
N GLU A 17 -7.36 -3.04 0.48
CA GLU A 17 -6.80 -4.33 0.96
C GLU A 17 -6.33 -4.20 2.43
N ILE A 18 -5.64 -3.12 2.78
CA ILE A 18 -5.20 -2.81 4.14
C ILE A 18 -6.40 -2.63 5.07
N ALA A 19 -7.41 -1.86 4.66
CA ALA A 19 -8.61 -1.64 5.46
C ALA A 19 -9.36 -2.95 5.72
N GLU A 20 -9.47 -3.82 4.71
CA GLU A 20 -10.07 -5.14 4.86
C GLU A 20 -9.25 -6.05 5.78
N ALA A 21 -7.93 -6.09 5.61
CA ALA A 21 -7.03 -6.87 6.46
C ALA A 21 -7.14 -6.44 7.93
N ARG A 22 -7.16 -5.12 8.19
CA ARG A 22 -7.35 -4.55 9.54
C ARG A 22 -8.71 -4.92 10.13
N ARG A 23 -9.80 -4.93 9.34
CA ARG A 23 -11.13 -5.36 9.81
C ARG A 23 -11.18 -6.83 10.19
N ARG A 24 -10.38 -7.67 9.54
CA ARG A 24 -10.28 -9.10 9.83
C ARG A 24 -9.39 -9.41 11.04
N LEU A 25 -8.65 -8.43 11.57
CA LEU A 25 -7.86 -8.60 12.79
C LEU A 25 -8.77 -8.64 14.03
N PRO A 26 -8.73 -9.72 14.82
CA PRO A 26 -9.42 -9.76 16.11
C PRO A 26 -8.80 -8.74 17.07
N ALA A 27 -9.63 -7.99 17.80
CA ALA A 27 -9.18 -6.97 18.77
C ALA A 27 -8.31 -7.51 19.92
N HIS A 28 -8.29 -8.83 20.12
CA HIS A 28 -7.63 -9.50 21.24
C HIS A 28 -6.73 -10.67 20.79
N SER A 29 -6.56 -10.91 19.49
CA SER A 29 -5.64 -11.93 18.99
C SER A 29 -5.27 -11.68 17.54
N VAL A 30 -4.09 -11.09 17.29
CA VAL A 30 -3.57 -10.92 15.94
C VAL A 30 -3.02 -12.27 15.49
N LYS A 31 -3.67 -12.92 14.52
CA LYS A 31 -3.12 -14.16 13.95
C LYS A 31 -1.86 -13.83 13.15
N PRO A 32 -0.69 -14.49 13.38
CA PRO A 32 0.57 -14.14 12.70
C PRO A 32 0.48 -14.03 11.17
N PRO A 33 -0.27 -14.89 10.44
CA PRO A 33 -0.41 -14.74 8.98
C PRO A 33 -1.11 -13.46 8.53
N VAL A 34 -2.08 -12.96 9.31
CA VAL A 34 -2.79 -11.72 8.96
C VAL A 34 -1.92 -10.50 9.24
N MET A 35 -1.06 -10.57 10.28
CA MET A 35 -0.08 -9.53 10.55
C MET A 35 0.97 -9.45 9.42
N HIS A 36 1.53 -10.58 9.00
CA HIS A 36 2.48 -10.60 7.89
C HIS A 36 1.87 -10.06 6.59
N MET A 37 0.65 -10.48 6.26
CA MET A 37 -0.06 -9.94 5.10
C MET A 37 -0.29 -8.41 5.21
N LEU A 38 -0.61 -7.90 6.40
CA LEU A 38 -0.77 -6.46 6.61
C LEU A 38 0.56 -5.72 6.43
N LEU A 39 1.67 -6.27 6.96
CA LEU A 39 3.00 -5.69 6.81
C LEU A 39 3.44 -5.66 5.33
N ASP A 40 3.22 -6.74 4.59
CA ASP A 40 3.55 -6.81 3.16
C ASP A 40 2.76 -5.74 2.35
N LEU A 41 1.49 -5.51 2.71
CA LEU A 41 0.66 -4.47 2.09
C LEU A 41 1.13 -3.05 2.45
N GLU A 42 1.56 -2.83 3.70
CA GLU A 42 2.11 -1.56 4.16
C GLU A 42 3.45 -1.25 3.46
N ASP A 43 4.32 -2.24 3.32
CA ASP A 43 5.58 -2.10 2.57
C ASP A 43 5.35 -1.79 1.08
N GLU A 44 4.35 -2.42 0.46
CA GLU A 44 3.99 -2.09 -0.93
C GLU A 44 3.43 -0.67 -1.06
N TYR A 45 2.59 -0.24 -0.10
CA TYR A 45 2.04 1.11 -0.06
C TYR A 45 3.16 2.17 -0.04
N ASP A 46 4.14 1.99 0.83
CA ASP A 46 5.28 2.89 0.96
C ASP A 46 6.12 2.94 -0.33
N SER A 47 6.37 1.77 -0.95
CA SER A 47 7.07 1.69 -2.24
C SER A 47 6.33 2.41 -3.37
N VAL A 48 5.00 2.27 -3.46
CA VAL A 48 4.17 2.96 -4.45
C VAL A 48 4.19 4.48 -4.20
N MET A 49 4.11 4.91 -2.94
CA MET A 49 4.19 6.32 -2.58
C MET A 49 5.53 6.95 -2.96
N GLN A 50 6.65 6.25 -2.72
CA GLN A 50 7.98 6.69 -3.14
C GLN A 50 8.08 6.82 -4.67
N GLN A 51 7.54 5.86 -5.43
CA GLN A 51 7.51 5.93 -6.89
C GLN A 51 6.69 7.13 -7.39
N ILE A 52 5.54 7.41 -6.78
CA ILE A 52 4.71 8.58 -7.12
C ILE A 52 5.48 9.87 -6.84
N ALA A 53 6.14 9.97 -5.68
CA ALA A 53 6.94 11.14 -5.32
C ALA A 53 8.10 11.36 -6.30
N ALA A 54 8.81 10.31 -6.67
CA ALA A 54 9.89 10.37 -7.66
C ALA A 54 9.41 10.87 -9.02
N LEU A 55 8.28 10.35 -9.53
CA LEU A 55 7.70 10.79 -10.80
C LEU A 55 7.25 12.26 -10.78
N LYS A 56 6.67 12.71 -9.66
CA LYS A 56 6.26 14.12 -9.49
C LYS A 56 7.46 15.07 -9.45
N ASN A 57 8.57 14.65 -8.84
CA ASN A 57 9.79 15.44 -8.78
C ASN A 57 10.53 15.45 -10.13
N ALA A 58 10.54 14.32 -10.84
CA ALA A 58 11.13 14.21 -12.18
C ALA A 58 10.42 15.09 -13.23
N GLY A 59 9.09 15.25 -13.12
CA GLY A 59 8.32 16.15 -13.99
C GLY A 59 8.40 17.64 -13.62
N ARG A 60 9.11 17.99 -12.55
CA ARG A 60 9.28 19.37 -12.05
C ARG A 60 10.67 19.95 -12.34
N SER A 61 11.53 19.16 -12.98
CA SER A 61 12.92 19.49 -13.34
C SER A 61 13.00 20.03 -14.77
#